data_AF-A0A8T5UFI3-F1
#
_entry.id   AF-A0A8T5UFI3-F1
#
_cell.length_a   1.000
_cell.length_b   1.000
_cell.length_c   1.000
_cell.angle_alpha   90.00
_cell.angle_beta   90.00
_cell.angle_gamma   90.00
#
_symmetry.space_group_name_H-M   'P 1'
#
loop_
_entity.id
_entity.type
_entity.pdbx_description
1 polymer ?
#
loop_
_entity_poly.entity_id
_entity_poly.type
_entity_poly.pdbx_seq_one_letter_code
_entity_poly.pdbx_strand_id
1 'polypeptide(L)'
;MEMLAVSKIGDRALNKIAKYNPNLISNLSKEAYDLYIIRKQICEYIFSLVTDQSMTLDNLKNILHEEIKKVKDLRKQADSKEERKFLELKIEELEDYL
;
A
#
# COMPACT_ATOMS: atom_id res chain seq x y z
N MET A 1 -7.81 1.62 23.00
CA MET A 1 -6.65 2.54 22.99
C MET A 1 -6.23 2.70 21.53
N GLU A 2 -6.74 3.72 20.84
CA GLU A 2 -6.62 3.89 19.38
C GLU A 2 -5.19 4.09 18.90
N MET A 3 -4.36 4.79 19.69
CA MET A 3 -2.91 4.94 19.44
C MET A 3 -2.21 3.59 19.23
N LEU A 4 -2.61 2.56 19.98
CA LEU A 4 -2.01 1.23 19.89
C LEU A 4 -2.41 0.49 18.61
N ALA A 5 -3.57 0.83 18.01
CA ALA A 5 -4.01 0.25 16.75
C ALA A 5 -3.25 0.88 15.56
N VAL A 6 -3.12 2.20 15.54
CA VAL A 6 -2.35 2.94 14.54
C VAL A 6 -0.87 2.53 14.56
N SER A 7 -0.28 2.41 15.76
CA SER A 7 1.11 1.93 15.93
C SER A 7 1.30 0.51 15.37
N LYS A 8 0.36 -0.41 15.60
CA LYS A 8 0.44 -1.78 15.05
C LYS A 8 0.38 -1.81 13.52
N ILE A 9 -0.38 -0.90 12.90
CA ILE A 9 -0.42 -0.73 11.45
C ILE A 9 0.94 -0.23 10.95
N GLY A 10 1.54 0.73 11.66
CA GLY A 10 2.90 1.21 11.39
C GLY A 10 3.94 0.10 11.48
N ASP A 11 3.91 -0.71 12.54
CA ASP A 11 4.83 -1.85 12.70
C ASP A 11 4.65 -2.86 11.56
N ARG A 12 3.42 -3.11 11.11
CA ARG A 12 3.15 -4.01 9.96
C ARG A 12 3.74 -3.45 8.67
N ALA A 13 3.54 -2.16 8.39
CA ALA A 13 4.08 -1.49 7.22
C ALA A 13 5.62 -1.52 7.25
N LEU A 14 6.23 -1.22 8.39
CA LEU A 14 7.68 -1.19 8.56
C LEU A 14 8.30 -2.59 8.41
N ASN A 15 7.65 -3.62 8.95
CA ASN A 15 8.05 -5.02 8.77
C ASN A 15 7.96 -5.48 7.31
N LYS A 16 6.97 -4.99 6.54
CA LYS A 16 6.90 -5.25 5.09
C LYS A 16 8.02 -4.50 4.36
N ILE A 17 8.28 -3.23 4.68
CA ILE A 17 9.39 -2.44 4.12
C ILE A 17 10.73 -3.15 4.32
N ALA A 18 11.00 -3.66 5.53
CA ALA A 18 12.25 -4.34 5.84
C ALA A 18 12.49 -5.61 5.00
N LYS A 19 11.42 -6.23 4.46
CA LYS A 19 11.53 -7.38 3.55
C LYS A 19 11.88 -6.97 2.12
N TYR A 20 11.70 -5.70 1.76
CA TYR A 20 12.07 -5.15 0.47
C TYR A 20 13.56 -4.77 0.47
N ASN A 21 14.42 -5.77 0.24
CA ASN A 21 15.86 -5.59 0.11
C ASN A 21 16.27 -5.25 -1.35
N PRO A 22 16.99 -4.14 -1.59
CA PRO A 22 17.45 -3.74 -2.93
C PRO A 22 18.41 -4.73 -3.61
N ASN A 23 18.95 -5.72 -2.89
CA ASN A 23 19.76 -6.78 -3.48
C ASN A 23 18.91 -7.96 -4.02
N LEU A 24 17.61 -8.01 -3.72
CA LEU A 24 16.69 -9.05 -4.22
C LEU A 24 16.04 -8.68 -5.56
N ILE A 25 16.11 -7.41 -5.98
CA ILE A 25 15.45 -6.90 -7.20
C ILE A 25 16.24 -7.18 -8.48
N SER A 26 17.55 -7.45 -8.42
CA SER A 26 18.40 -7.61 -9.62
C SER A 26 18.10 -8.85 -10.45
N ASN A 27 17.43 -9.86 -9.85
CA ASN A 27 17.10 -11.14 -10.49
C ASN A 27 15.59 -11.33 -10.70
N LEU A 28 14.78 -10.29 -10.50
CA LEU A 28 13.33 -10.39 -10.68
C LEU A 28 12.95 -10.26 -12.15
N SER A 29 11.89 -10.98 -12.55
CA SER A 29 11.19 -10.65 -13.79
C SER A 29 10.62 -9.24 -13.69
N LYS A 30 10.36 -8.60 -14.85
CA LYS A 30 9.75 -7.27 -14.88
C LYS A 30 8.46 -7.21 -14.04
N GLU A 31 7.60 -8.21 -14.16
CA GLU A 31 6.36 -8.30 -13.39
C GLU A 31 6.60 -8.40 -11.88
N ALA A 32 7.58 -9.20 -11.46
CA ALA A 32 7.93 -9.32 -10.04
C ALA A 32 8.59 -8.04 -9.50
N TYR A 33 9.35 -7.32 -10.33
CA TYR A 33 9.91 -6.02 -10.00
C TYR A 33 8.81 -4.96 -9.85
N ASP A 34 7.88 -4.87 -10.80
CA ASP A 34 6.77 -3.90 -10.74
C ASP A 34 5.93 -4.15 -9.48
N LEU A 35 5.59 -5.41 -9.18
CA LEU A 35 4.94 -5.82 -7.93
C LEU A 35 5.70 -5.38 -6.68
N TYR A 36 7.01 -5.59 -6.68
CA TYR A 36 7.88 -5.23 -5.57
C TYR A 36 7.83 -3.72 -5.29
N ILE A 37 7.90 -2.89 -6.34
CA ILE A 37 7.89 -1.43 -6.22
C ILE A 37 6.54 -0.92 -5.69
N ILE A 38 5.43 -1.43 -6.22
CA ILE A 38 4.07 -1.05 -5.76
C ILE A 38 3.93 -1.29 -4.27
N ARG A 39 4.26 -2.51 -3.82
CA ARG A 39 4.10 -2.90 -2.43
C ARG A 39 4.95 -2.05 -1.51
N LYS A 40 6.19 -1.78 -1.90
CA LYS A 40 7.07 -0.88 -1.16
C LYS A 40 6.46 0.53 -1.04
N GLN A 41 6.01 1.11 -2.15
CA GLN A 41 5.39 2.44 -2.16
C GLN A 41 4.14 2.53 -1.29
N ILE A 42 3.31 1.49 -1.30
CA ILE A 42 2.12 1.43 -0.43
C ILE A 42 2.55 1.38 1.04
N CYS A 43 3.52 0.54 1.39
CA CYS A 43 3.99 0.47 2.77
C CYS A 43 4.61 1.80 3.23
N GLU A 44 5.37 2.48 2.37
CA GLU A 44 5.93 3.81 2.64
C GLU A 44 4.82 4.86 2.83
N TYR A 45 3.79 4.83 1.98
CA TYR A 45 2.61 5.69 2.10
C TYR A 45 1.89 5.47 3.43
N ILE A 46 1.56 4.21 3.78
CA ILE A 46 0.93 3.86 5.06
C ILE A 46 1.79 4.32 6.23
N PHE A 47 3.09 4.04 6.19
CA PHE A 47 4.00 4.44 7.24
C PHE A 47 4.02 5.96 7.44
N SER A 48 4.05 6.74 6.35
CA SER A 48 3.99 8.20 6.43
C SER A 48 2.71 8.71 7.11
N LEU A 49 1.56 8.07 6.86
CA LEU A 49 0.29 8.44 7.47
C LEU A 49 0.28 8.16 8.98
N VAL A 50 0.75 6.98 9.39
CA VAL A 50 0.70 6.56 10.81
C VAL A 50 1.80 7.17 11.67
N THR A 51 2.85 7.75 11.06
CA THR A 51 3.85 8.55 11.78
C THR A 51 3.37 9.95 12.13
N ASP A 52 2.26 10.41 11.54
CA ASP A 52 1.62 11.66 11.94
C ASP A 52 0.98 11.49 13.34
N GLN A 53 1.39 12.32 14.29
CA GLN A 53 0.91 12.28 15.67
C GLN A 53 -0.59 12.59 15.81
N SER A 54 -1.20 13.23 14.80
CA SER A 54 -2.63 13.52 14.76
C SER A 54 -3.46 12.38 14.15
N MET A 55 -2.81 11.34 13.65
CA MET A 55 -3.49 10.24 12.98
C MET A 55 -4.32 9.40 13.96
N THR A 56 -5.61 9.27 13.66
CA THR A 56 -6.52 8.35 14.35
C THR A 56 -6.84 7.16 13.45
N LEU A 57 -7.35 6.08 14.04
CA LEU A 57 -7.74 4.90 13.27
C LEU A 57 -8.86 5.21 12.27
N ASP A 58 -9.83 6.03 12.66
CA ASP A 58 -10.94 6.43 11.80
C ASP A 58 -10.48 7.31 10.63
N ASN A 59 -9.59 8.27 10.90
CA ASN A 59 -9.00 9.11 9.84
C ASN A 59 -8.20 8.27 8.86
N LEU A 60 -7.38 7.33 9.36
CA LEU A 60 -6.63 6.41 8.51
C LEU A 60 -7.57 5.58 7.62
N LYS A 61 -8.61 4.98 8.19
CA LYS A 61 -9.60 4.20 7.43
C LYS A 61 -10.31 5.04 6.37
N ASN A 62 -10.68 6.27 6.70
CA ASN A 62 -11.31 7.18 5.74
C ASN A 62 -10.36 7.48 4.56
N ILE A 63 -9.09 7.80 4.84
CA ILE A 63 -8.07 8.03 3.82
C ILE A 63 -7.90 6.79 2.93
N LEU A 64 -7.80 5.59 3.52
CA LEU A 64 -7.64 4.34 2.77
C LEU A 64 -8.87 4.03 1.91
N HIS A 65 -10.09 4.22 2.44
CA HIS A 65 -11.30 4.05 1.65
C HIS A 65 -11.36 5.01 0.46
N GLU A 66 -10.98 6.29 0.64
CA GLU A 66 -10.93 7.26 -0.44
C GLU A 66 -9.89 6.89 -1.51
N GLU A 67 -8.71 6.46 -1.09
CA GLU A 67 -7.65 6.04 -2.02
C GLU A 67 -8.06 4.77 -2.79
N ILE A 68 -8.62 3.77 -2.11
CA ILE A 68 -9.17 2.56 -2.75
C ILE A 68 -10.25 2.93 -3.77
N LYS A 69 -11.14 3.87 -3.43
CA LYS A 69 -12.18 4.35 -4.36
C LYS A 69 -11.56 4.97 -5.61
N LYS A 70 -10.56 5.86 -5.46
CA LYS A 70 -9.84 6.48 -6.59
C LYS A 70 -9.19 5.41 -7.48
N VAL A 71 -8.51 4.44 -6.88
CA VAL A 71 -7.85 3.35 -7.65
C VAL A 71 -8.89 2.47 -8.36
N LYS A 72 -10.02 2.16 -7.72
CA LYS A 72 -11.14 1.44 -8.35
C LYS A 72 -11.71 2.20 -9.55
N ASP A 73 -11.81 3.53 -9.47
CA ASP A 73 -12.30 4.36 -10.57
C ASP A 73 -11.29 4.46 -11.72
N LEU A 74 -9.99 4.60 -11.42
CA LEU A 74 -8.91 4.51 -12.42
C LEU A 74 -8.93 3.16 -13.14
N ARG A 75 -9.12 2.06 -12.40
CA ARG A 75 -9.15 0.71 -12.98
C ARG A 75 -10.29 0.52 -13.99
N LYS A 76 -11.44 1.15 -13.77
CA LYS A 76 -12.56 1.12 -14.72
C LYS A 76 -12.21 1.81 -16.05
N GLN A 77 -11.32 2.79 -16.00
CA GLN A 77 -10.88 3.60 -17.14
C GLN A 77 -9.62 3.05 -17.81
N ALA A 78 -8.96 2.05 -17.22
CA ALA A 78 -7.73 1.48 -17.74
C ALA A 78 -7.96 0.72 -19.06
N ASP A 79 -7.13 1.02 -20.05
CA ASP A 79 -7.23 0.51 -21.43
C ASP A 79 -6.51 -0.84 -21.61
N SER A 80 -5.52 -1.13 -20.76
CA SER A 80 -4.73 -2.37 -20.84
C SER A 80 -5.04 -3.36 -19.73
N LYS A 81 -4.86 -4.65 -20.03
CA LYS A 81 -5.03 -5.73 -19.05
C LYS A 81 -3.96 -5.64 -17.96
N GLU A 82 -2.75 -5.24 -18.34
CA GLU A 82 -1.60 -5.04 -17.47
C GLU A 82 -1.88 -3.94 -16.44
N GLU A 83 -2.38 -2.78 -16.88
CA GLU A 83 -2.75 -1.67 -15.99
C GLU A 83 -3.90 -2.05 -15.06
N ARG A 84 -4.92 -2.77 -15.55
CA ARG A 84 -6.01 -3.27 -14.69
C ARG A 84 -5.49 -4.21 -13.60
N LYS A 85 -4.56 -5.11 -13.95
CA LYS A 85 -3.93 -6.02 -13.00
C LYS A 85 -3.10 -5.24 -11.98
N PHE A 86 -2.33 -4.25 -12.43
CA PHE A 86 -1.55 -3.37 -11.55
C PHE A 86 -2.45 -2.64 -10.54
N LEU A 87 -3.56 -2.06 -10.99
CA LEU A 87 -4.49 -1.34 -10.14
C LEU A 87 -5.25 -2.28 -9.19
N GLU A 88 -5.56 -3.52 -9.60
CA GLU A 88 -6.09 -4.57 -8.72
C GLU A 88 -5.14 -4.85 -7.56
N LEU A 89 -3.86 -5.06 -7.86
CA LEU A 89 -2.83 -5.33 -6.86
C LEU A 89 -2.68 -4.17 -5.88
N LYS A 90 -2.75 -2.92 -6.37
CA LYS A 90 -2.74 -1.74 -5.49
C LYS A 90 -3.95 -1.73 -4.54
N ILE A 91 -5.13 -2.14 -5.00
CA ILE A 91 -6.34 -2.25 -4.16
C ILE A 91 -6.13 -3.32 -3.07
N GLU A 92 -5.72 -4.53 -3.46
CA GLU A 92 -5.51 -5.65 -2.53
C GLU A 92 -4.52 -5.28 -1.42
N GLU A 93 -3.41 -4.61 -1.76
CA GLU A 93 -2.40 -4.19 -0.80
C GLU A 93 -2.88 -3.08 0.15
N LEU A 94 -3.78 -2.19 -0.31
CA LEU A 94 -4.39 -1.17 0.56
C LEU A 94 -5.43 -1.79 1.50
N GLU A 95 -6.21 -2.76 1.02
CA GLU A 95 -7.24 -3.46 1.81
C GLU A 95 -6.65 -4.27 2.97
N ASP A 96 -5.38 -4.71 2.90
CA ASP A 96 -4.67 -5.40 4.00
C ASP A 96 -4.43 -4.52 5.26
N TYR A 97 -4.72 -3.21 5.17
CA TYR A 97 -4.55 -2.25 6.25
C TYR A 97 -5.87 -1.70 6.84
N LEU A 98 -7.02 -2.15 6.34
CA LEU A 98 -8.36 -1.82 6.88
C LEU A 98 -8.77 -2.72 8.06
#